data_AF-A0A3G8C715-F1
#
_entry.id   AF-A0A3G8C715-F1
#
_cell.length_a   1.000
_cell.length_b   1.000
_cell.length_c   1.000
_cell.angle_alpha   90.00
_cell.angle_beta   90.00
_cell.angle_gamma   90.00
#
_symmetry.space_group_name_H-M   'P 1'
#
loop_
_entity.id
_entity.type
_entity.pdbx_description
1 polymer ?
#
loop_
_entity_poly.entity_id
_entity_poly.type
_entity_poly.pdbx_seq_one_letter_code
_entity_poly.pdbx_strand_id
1 'polypeptide(L)'
;MWRSIRLGGLSVIVCLSTAGWVQAATAQNTPGITDLIRDRQDRLLEQQQRRIDELKDLPGKSAATAAPATPVDTRCFPIRTLELGGAEALSEAERTRLIKPQLHRN
;
A
#
# COMPACT_ATOMS: atom_id res chain seq x y z
N MET A 1 -42.94 -25.93 43.05
CA MET A 1 -41.55 -26.38 43.30
C MET A 1 -41.04 -26.88 41.95
N TRP A 2 -40.13 -26.26 41.19
CA TRP A 2 -38.72 -26.10 41.52
C TRP A 2 -38.06 -25.18 40.47
N ARG A 3 -37.70 -23.95 40.90
CA ARG A 3 -36.56 -23.11 40.52
C ARG A 3 -36.01 -23.20 39.07
N SER A 4 -36.41 -22.25 38.24
CA SER A 4 -35.56 -21.70 37.17
C SER A 4 -34.42 -20.89 37.80
N ILE A 5 -33.25 -21.51 38.01
CA ILE A 5 -32.05 -20.82 38.51
C ILE A 5 -30.96 -20.84 37.44
N ARG A 6 -30.80 -19.66 36.83
CA ARG A 6 -29.55 -19.00 36.44
C ARG A 6 -28.45 -19.90 35.83
N LEU A 7 -28.61 -20.18 34.55
CA LEU A 7 -27.53 -20.64 33.66
C LEU A 7 -26.70 -19.47 33.06
N GLY A 8 -26.71 -18.29 33.70
CA GLY A 8 -26.02 -17.08 33.20
C GLY A 8 -24.67 -16.78 33.88
N GLY A 9 -24.30 -17.52 34.93
CA GLY A 9 -23.13 -17.19 35.77
C GLY A 9 -21.82 -17.88 35.37
N LEU A 10 -21.85 -18.91 34.52
CA LEU A 10 -20.67 -19.74 34.23
C LEU A 10 -19.75 -19.18 33.13
N SER A 11 -20.22 -18.25 32.30
CA SER A 11 -19.41 -17.68 31.21
C SER A 11 -18.36 -16.66 31.69
N VAL A 12 -18.64 -15.92 32.77
CA VAL A 12 -17.72 -14.88 33.29
C VAL A 12 -16.53 -15.48 34.05
N ILE A 13 -16.68 -16.67 34.64
CA ILE A 13 -15.64 -17.31 35.47
C ILE A 13 -14.54 -17.95 34.61
N VAL A 14 -14.86 -18.36 33.38
CA VAL A 14 -13.88 -18.97 32.45
C VAL A 14 -12.91 -17.93 31.87
N CYS A 15 -13.32 -16.66 31.75
CA CYS A 15 -12.42 -15.58 31.31
C CYS A 15 -11.51 -15.03 32.43
N LEU A 16 -11.82 -15.27 33.71
CA LEU A 16 -10.98 -14.80 34.83
C LEU A 16 -9.94 -15.82 35.29
N SER A 17 -10.07 -17.10 34.93
CA SER A 17 -9.13 -18.16 35.35
C SER A 17 -7.95 -18.38 34.40
N THR A 18 -8.00 -17.85 33.17
CA THR A 18 -6.84 -17.79 32.27
C THR A 18 -5.96 -16.56 32.49
N ALA A 19 -6.40 -15.58 33.31
CA ALA A 19 -5.62 -14.40 33.65
C ALA A 19 -4.40 -14.68 34.56
N GLY A 20 -4.32 -15.90 35.15
CA GLY A 20 -3.25 -16.29 36.07
C GLY A 20 -2.00 -16.89 35.43
N TRP A 21 -2.00 -17.14 34.12
CA TRP A 21 -0.88 -17.80 33.41
C TRP A 21 -0.43 -17.01 32.18
N VAL A 22 -0.30 -15.70 32.33
CA VAL A 22 0.68 -14.96 31.54
C VAL A 22 1.79 -14.59 32.52
N GLN A 23 2.71 -15.52 32.76
CA GLN A 23 4.06 -15.12 33.12
C GLN A 23 4.56 -14.27 31.95
N ALA A 24 4.34 -12.95 32.04
CA ALA A 24 5.22 -12.02 31.39
C ALA A 24 6.61 -12.41 31.89
N ALA A 25 7.45 -12.95 30.98
CA ALA A 25 8.87 -12.95 31.22
C ALA A 25 9.21 -11.48 31.49
N THR A 26 9.38 -11.12 32.75
CA THR A 26 9.89 -9.82 33.12
C THR A 26 11.26 -9.81 32.47
N ALA A 27 11.39 -9.08 31.35
CA ALA A 27 12.69 -8.68 30.85
C ALA A 27 13.38 -8.15 32.10
N GLN A 28 14.38 -8.89 32.60
CA GLN A 28 15.07 -8.50 33.80
C GLN A 28 15.53 -7.08 33.51
N ASN A 29 14.96 -6.09 34.23
CA ASN A 29 15.22 -4.65 34.14
C ASN A 29 16.66 -4.38 34.60
N THR A 30 17.60 -5.09 34.00
CA THR A 30 19.02 -4.89 34.11
C THR A 30 19.30 -3.72 33.17
N PRO A 31 19.96 -2.67 33.67
CA PRO A 31 20.13 -1.42 32.93
C PRO A 31 20.69 -1.66 31.52
N GLY A 32 21.63 -2.61 31.36
CA GLY A 32 22.21 -2.95 30.07
C GLY A 32 21.26 -3.59 29.05
N ILE A 33 20.26 -4.39 29.45
CA ILE A 33 19.32 -5.02 28.50
C ILE A 33 18.33 -3.98 27.95
N THR A 34 17.86 -3.07 28.81
CA THR A 34 16.95 -1.99 28.39
C THR A 34 17.62 -1.05 27.40
N ASP A 35 18.91 -0.75 27.57
CA ASP A 35 19.65 0.12 26.65
C ASP A 35 19.88 -0.53 25.28
N LEU A 36 20.12 -1.84 25.22
CA LEU A 36 20.20 -2.59 23.96
C LEU A 36 18.87 -2.62 23.19
N ILE A 37 17.74 -2.66 23.92
CA ILE A 37 16.41 -2.61 23.30
C ILE A 37 16.15 -1.21 22.72
N ARG A 38 16.54 -0.14 23.43
CA ARG A 38 16.42 1.24 22.93
C ARG A 38 17.28 1.48 21.69
N ASP A 39 18.56 1.09 21.71
CA ASP A 39 19.46 1.23 20.54
C ASP A 39 18.90 0.51 19.29
N ARG A 40 18.33 -0.69 19.47
CA ARG A 40 17.69 -1.39 18.34
C ARG A 40 16.46 -0.64 17.81
N GLN A 41 15.65 -0.05 18.67
CA GLN A 41 14.48 0.74 18.26
C GLN A 41 14.89 2.00 17.52
N ASP A 42 15.90 2.72 18.03
CA ASP A 42 16.39 3.97 17.43
C ASP A 42 16.94 3.72 16.03
N ARG A 43 17.74 2.66 15.84
CA ARG A 43 18.24 2.27 14.51
C ARG A 43 17.12 1.96 13.51
N LEU A 44 16.04 1.34 13.96
CA LEU A 44 14.89 1.04 13.10
C LEU A 44 14.16 2.34 12.70
N LEU A 45 13.97 3.26 13.64
CA LEU A 45 13.33 4.55 13.38
C LEU A 45 14.17 5.40 12.42
N GLU A 46 15.49 5.43 12.60
CA GLU A 46 16.39 6.10 11.66
C GLU A 46 16.31 5.51 10.26
N GLN A 47 16.24 4.19 10.14
CA GLN A 47 16.09 3.52 8.84
C GLN A 47 14.75 3.86 8.18
N GLN A 48 13.66 3.90 8.94
CA GLN A 48 12.35 4.31 8.44
C GLN A 48 12.35 5.75 7.96
N GLN A 49 12.94 6.66 8.73
CA GLN A 49 13.03 8.07 8.38
C GLN A 49 13.79 8.26 7.05
N ARG A 50 14.93 7.58 6.87
CA ARG A 50 15.67 7.62 5.60
C ARG A 50 14.85 7.14 4.41
N ARG A 51 14.06 6.08 4.57
CA ARG A 51 13.18 5.58 3.50
C ARG A 51 12.09 6.57 3.14
N ILE A 52 11.53 7.27 4.13
CA ILE A 52 10.54 8.33 3.89
C ILE A 52 11.18 9.48 3.13
N ASP A 53 12.38 9.91 3.53
CA ASP A 53 13.08 11.00 2.86
C ASP A 53 13.49 10.63 1.42
N GLU A 54 13.94 9.40 1.19
CA GLU A 54 14.19 8.84 -0.15
C GLU A 54 12.90 8.85 -1.00
N LEU A 55 11.78 8.35 -0.47
CA LEU A 55 10.49 8.33 -1.17
C LEU A 55 9.96 9.73 -1.50
N LYS A 56 10.30 10.75 -0.72
CA LYS A 56 9.91 12.14 -0.98
C LYS A 56 10.75 12.80 -2.08
N ASP A 57 12.01 12.41 -2.19
CA ASP A 57 12.92 12.89 -3.24
C ASP A 57 12.69 12.18 -4.58
N LEU A 58 12.06 10.99 -4.56
CA LEU A 58 11.63 10.31 -5.78
C LEU A 58 10.70 11.24 -6.58
N PRO A 59 11.06 11.59 -7.83
CA PRO A 59 10.22 12.45 -8.66
C PRO A 59 8.93 11.72 -9.02
N GLY A 60 7.88 11.96 -8.23
CA GLY A 60 6.53 11.48 -8.48
C GLY A 60 5.70 12.52 -9.20
N LYS A 61 5.85 12.67 -10.52
CA LYS A 61 4.94 13.51 -11.29
C LYS A 61 4.82 13.10 -12.75
N SER A 62 3.61 12.68 -13.14
CA SER A 62 3.18 12.71 -14.54
C SER A 62 3.35 14.14 -15.05
N ALA A 63 4.23 14.31 -16.04
CA ALA A 63 4.28 15.54 -16.81
C ALA A 63 2.88 15.81 -17.37
N ALA A 64 2.35 17.01 -17.14
CA ALA A 64 1.12 17.41 -17.80
C ALA A 64 1.41 17.44 -19.31
N THR A 65 0.75 16.57 -20.06
CA THR A 65 0.86 16.56 -21.51
C THR A 65 0.41 17.93 -22.02
N ALA A 66 1.33 18.68 -22.61
CA ALA A 66 1.01 19.94 -23.26
C ALA A 66 -0.01 19.68 -24.37
N ALA A 67 -1.05 20.51 -24.43
CA ALA A 67 -2.06 20.39 -25.47
C ALA A 67 -1.37 20.51 -26.84
N PRO A 68 -1.64 19.59 -27.79
CA PRO A 68 -1.03 19.67 -29.12
C PRO A 68 -1.44 20.97 -29.80
N ALA A 69 -0.46 21.67 -30.38
CA ALA A 69 -0.72 22.85 -31.18
C ALA A 69 -1.58 22.46 -32.39
N THR A 70 -2.53 23.32 -32.76
CA THR A 70 -3.36 23.10 -33.94
C THR A 70 -2.47 23.05 -35.18
N PRO A 71 -2.52 21.97 -35.98
CA PRO A 71 -1.67 21.84 -37.15
C PRO A 71 -1.99 22.94 -38.17
N VAL A 72 -0.93 23.50 -38.77
CA VAL A 72 -1.00 24.56 -39.79
C VAL A 72 -1.48 24.00 -41.14
N ASP A 73 -1.43 22.67 -41.31
CA ASP A 73 -1.80 21.94 -42.52
C ASP A 73 -2.91 20.92 -42.21
N THR A 74 -4.03 21.01 -42.93
CA THR A 74 -5.29 20.29 -42.67
C THR A 74 -5.46 19.01 -43.49
N ARG A 75 -4.38 18.52 -44.12
CA ARG A 75 -4.42 17.33 -44.97
C ARG A 75 -4.39 16.05 -44.12
N CYS A 76 -5.57 15.54 -43.79
CA CYS A 76 -5.73 14.30 -43.03
C CYS A 76 -5.94 13.06 -43.92
N PHE A 77 -5.72 11.87 -43.34
CA PHE A 77 -6.01 10.58 -43.94
C PHE A 77 -6.56 9.61 -42.88
N PRO A 78 -7.40 8.64 -43.27
CA PRO A 78 -8.00 7.71 -42.32
C PRO A 78 -6.99 6.69 -41.80
N ILE A 79 -6.86 6.58 -40.49
CA ILE A 79 -6.06 5.54 -39.82
C ILE A 79 -6.93 4.29 -39.62
N ARG A 80 -6.56 3.19 -40.28
CA ARG A 80 -7.26 1.89 -40.19
C ARG A 80 -6.64 0.96 -39.15
N THR A 81 -5.32 0.97 -39.06
CA THR A 81 -4.53 0.15 -38.14
C THR A 81 -3.44 1.01 -37.53
N LEU A 82 -3.15 0.79 -36.25
CA LEU A 82 -2.09 1.48 -35.53
C LEU A 82 -1.47 0.50 -34.53
N GLU A 83 -0.17 0.32 -34.61
CA GLU A 83 0.60 -0.56 -33.73
C GLU A 83 1.47 0.27 -32.78
N LEU A 84 1.47 -0.08 -31.50
CA LEU A 84 2.24 0.60 -30.48
C LEU A 84 3.48 -0.23 -30.12
N GLY A 85 4.62 0.09 -30.74
CA GLY A 85 5.93 -0.52 -30.45
C GLY A 85 6.62 0.12 -29.23
N GLY A 86 7.47 -0.65 -28.53
CA GLY A 86 8.24 -0.17 -27.38
C GLY A 86 7.41 0.04 -26.11
N ALA A 87 6.24 -0.59 -26.02
CA ALA A 87 5.29 -0.46 -24.92
C ALA A 87 5.14 -1.77 -24.13
N GLU A 88 6.24 -2.50 -23.93
CA GLU A 88 6.26 -3.83 -23.30
C GLU A 88 5.74 -3.82 -21.86
N ALA A 89 5.87 -2.69 -21.17
CA ALA A 89 5.33 -2.47 -19.82
C ALA A 89 3.80 -2.36 -19.77
N LEU A 90 3.14 -2.09 -20.91
CA LEU A 90 1.68 -2.06 -21.01
C LEU A 90 1.15 -3.44 -21.40
N SER A 91 0.06 -3.86 -20.76
CA SER A 91 -0.71 -5.02 -21.20
C SER A 91 -1.37 -4.77 -22.56
N GLU A 92 -1.72 -5.84 -23.28
CA GLU A 92 -2.39 -5.75 -24.58
C GLU A 92 -3.71 -4.97 -24.51
N ALA A 93 -4.46 -5.14 -23.42
CA ALA A 93 -5.70 -4.42 -23.16
C ALA A 93 -5.47 -2.91 -22.99
N GLU A 94 -4.39 -2.51 -22.30
CA GLU A 94 -4.02 -1.11 -22.13
C GLU A 94 -3.58 -0.48 -23.46
N ARG A 95 -2.75 -1.18 -24.25
CA ARG A 95 -2.35 -0.72 -25.59
C ARG A 95 -3.57 -0.51 -26.48
N THR A 96 -4.48 -1.48 -26.53
CA THR A 96 -5.72 -1.41 -27.31
C THR A 96 -6.59 -0.24 -26.88
N ARG A 97 -6.73 -0.01 -25.56
CA ARG A 97 -7.50 1.10 -25.00
C ARG A 97 -6.93 2.47 -25.40
N LEU A 98 -5.61 2.60 -25.46
CA LEU A 98 -4.93 3.84 -25.87
C LEU A 98 -5.10 4.13 -27.37
N ILE A 99 -5.11 3.09 -28.21
CA ILE A 99 -5.17 3.21 -29.67
C ILE A 99 -6.60 3.48 -30.15
N LYS A 100 -7.60 2.84 -29.52
CA LYS A 100 -9.01 2.88 -29.94
C LYS A 100 -9.56 4.28 -30.31
N PRO A 101 -9.28 5.38 -29.57
CA PRO A 101 -9.82 6.70 -29.88
C PRO A 101 -9.27 7.35 -31.17
N GLN A 102 -8.19 6.82 -31.72
CA GLN A 102 -7.51 7.37 -32.91
C GLN A 102 -7.88 6.63 -34.20
N LEU A 103 -8.43 5.42 -34.08
CA LEU A 103 -8.89 4.65 -35.24
C LEU A 103 -10.10 5.34 -35.87
N HIS A 104 -10.14 5.38 -37.20
CA HIS A 104 -11.21 6.00 -37.99
C HIS A 104 -11.39 7.51 -37.79
N ARG A 105 -10.39 8.21 -37.21
CA ARG A 105 -10.36 9.67 -37.18
C ARG A 105 -9.92 10.21 -38.55
N ASN A 106 -10.62 11.25 -39.01
CA ASN A 106 -10.28 12.06 -40.19
C ASN A 106 -9.79 13.43 -39.74
#